data_AF-A0A7Y7TEH3-F1
#
_entry.id   AF-A0A7Y7TEH3-F1
#
_cell.length_a   1.000
_cell.length_b   1.000
_cell.length_c   1.000
_cell.angle_alpha   90.00
_cell.angle_beta   90.00
_cell.angle_gamma   90.00
#
_symmetry.space_group_name_H-M   'P 1'
#
loop_
_entity.id
_entity.type
_entity.pdbx_description
1 polymer ?
#
loop_
_entity_poly.entity_id
_entity_poly.type
_entity_poly.pdbx_seq_one_letter_code
_entity_poly.pdbx_strand_id
1 'polypeptide(L)'
;MKSRIILPLLMLSLILHTPVLADGSLDIRDFARVMPLTLSARGALYELSLPAEVYLWSRRRDLGDLAVFNGRGEIVPFTLLEPEVARTPVPARQLPLFPLSAPAHSQWGDLSLQVRTNEHGAIVNLNTTRGVPPGRPATSYIVDASALDRPVTGFDLALSPSTRGYVGTVRVESSDGLQQWQTHASGAVATLVAGECQLGRDRIEFSAVKARYFRLNISPEMGSPGLESILARLEPPLAMIQREKQNLTITPVRDRDGEYLARTSGPIPVDRVRLIFRADNSLASVAILSRPDDKSPWTECG
;
A
#
# COMPACT_ATOMS: atom_id res chain seq x y z
N MET A 1 -35.96 35.71 -59.83
CA MET A 1 -35.60 34.97 -61.05
C MET A 1 -34.09 34.69 -60.99
N LYS A 2 -33.72 33.40 -60.89
CA LYS A 2 -32.38 32.80 -61.00
C LYS A 2 -31.30 33.24 -59.97
N SER A 3 -31.31 32.55 -58.83
CA SER A 3 -30.13 32.34 -57.98
C SER A 3 -29.09 31.51 -58.75
N ARG A 4 -27.83 31.98 -58.79
CA ARG A 4 -26.67 31.23 -59.29
C ARG A 4 -25.82 30.81 -58.10
N ILE A 5 -25.91 29.54 -57.73
CA ILE A 5 -25.05 28.90 -56.75
C ILE A 5 -23.73 28.55 -57.47
N ILE A 6 -22.64 29.14 -56.99
CA ILE A 6 -21.27 28.78 -57.39
C ILE A 6 -20.84 27.62 -56.49
N LEU A 7 -20.60 26.45 -57.07
CA LEU A 7 -20.01 25.30 -56.39
C LEU A 7 -18.53 25.21 -56.84
N PRO A 8 -17.54 25.58 -56.01
CA PRO A 8 -16.17 25.22 -56.29
C PRO A 8 -15.94 23.76 -55.86
N LEU A 9 -15.58 22.96 -56.86
CA LEU A 9 -15.07 21.61 -56.79
C LEU A 9 -13.86 21.55 -55.84
N LEU A 10 -14.04 21.01 -54.63
CA LEU A 10 -12.93 20.72 -53.73
C LEU A 10 -12.33 19.36 -54.12
N MET A 11 -11.25 19.40 -54.89
CA MET A 11 -10.41 18.23 -55.16
C MET A 11 -9.76 17.77 -53.84
N LEU A 12 -10.28 16.67 -53.27
CA LEU A 12 -9.69 16.00 -52.12
C LEU A 12 -8.52 15.15 -52.63
N SER A 13 -7.28 15.68 -52.57
CA SER A 13 -6.09 14.87 -52.86
C SER A 13 -5.86 13.90 -51.69
N LEU A 14 -6.25 12.65 -51.88
CA LEU A 14 -5.96 11.56 -50.96
C LEU A 14 -4.47 11.19 -51.10
N ILE A 15 -3.61 11.81 -50.28
CA ILE A 15 -2.22 11.39 -50.16
C ILE A 15 -2.21 10.08 -49.37
N LEU A 16 -2.27 8.94 -50.08
CA LEU A 16 -1.95 7.64 -49.51
C LEU A 16 -0.47 7.67 -49.10
N HIS A 17 -0.22 7.91 -47.82
CA HIS A 17 1.06 7.58 -47.21
C HIS A 17 1.11 6.05 -47.15
N THR A 18 1.85 5.43 -48.07
CA THR A 18 2.23 4.03 -47.93
C THR A 18 3.04 3.91 -46.63
N PRO A 19 2.60 3.11 -45.64
CA PRO A 19 3.49 2.78 -44.54
C PRO A 19 4.65 1.99 -45.16
N VAL A 20 5.86 2.53 -45.07
CA VAL A 20 7.06 1.72 -45.19
C VAL A 20 7.03 0.82 -43.96
N LEU A 21 6.45 -0.38 -44.12
CA LEU A 21 6.66 -1.48 -43.20
C LEU A 21 8.13 -1.88 -43.36
N ALA A 22 8.97 -1.41 -42.45
CA ALA A 22 10.26 -2.03 -42.22
C ALA A 22 9.99 -3.41 -41.60
N ASP A 23 9.72 -4.41 -42.45
CA ASP A 23 9.55 -5.80 -42.04
C ASP A 23 10.93 -6.45 -41.83
N GLY A 24 11.64 -5.93 -40.83
CA GLY A 24 12.78 -6.60 -40.24
C GLY A 24 12.34 -7.07 -38.86
N SER A 25 12.06 -8.37 -38.71
CA SER A 25 12.03 -8.99 -37.39
C SER A 25 13.35 -8.65 -36.71
N LEU A 26 13.31 -7.84 -35.64
CA LEU A 26 14.51 -7.51 -34.85
C LEU A 26 15.19 -8.81 -34.42
N ASP A 27 16.48 -8.91 -34.69
CA ASP A 27 17.34 -10.02 -34.28
C ASP A 27 18.11 -9.62 -33.01
N ILE A 28 18.44 -10.57 -32.15
CA ILE A 28 19.21 -10.30 -30.94
C ILE A 28 20.57 -9.62 -31.24
N ARG A 29 21.14 -9.85 -32.43
CA ARG A 29 22.39 -9.23 -32.90
C ARG A 29 22.25 -7.75 -33.25
N ASP A 30 21.02 -7.24 -33.39
CA ASP A 30 20.76 -5.81 -33.61
C ASP A 30 20.95 -4.99 -32.33
N PHE A 31 21.08 -5.64 -31.17
CA PHE A 31 21.23 -5.00 -29.87
C PHE A 31 22.70 -4.92 -29.45
N ALA A 32 23.12 -3.74 -28.99
CA ALA A 32 24.50 -3.48 -28.56
C ALA A 32 24.91 -4.21 -27.26
N ARG A 33 23.92 -4.70 -26.50
CA ARG A 33 24.06 -5.36 -25.21
C ARG A 33 23.02 -6.47 -25.10
N VAL A 34 23.43 -7.59 -24.52
CA VAL A 34 22.56 -8.73 -24.25
C VAL A 34 22.82 -9.18 -22.82
N MET A 35 21.75 -9.44 -22.07
CA MET A 35 21.83 -9.95 -20.70
C MET A 35 21.08 -11.29 -20.64
N PRO A 36 21.76 -12.40 -20.32
CA PRO A 36 21.10 -13.69 -20.20
C PRO A 36 20.18 -13.70 -18.97
N LEU A 37 18.93 -14.12 -19.16
CA LEU A 37 17.96 -14.31 -18.09
C LEU A 37 17.92 -15.78 -17.68
N THR A 38 18.07 -16.04 -16.39
CA THR A 38 17.92 -17.39 -15.83
C THR A 38 16.59 -17.48 -15.10
N LEU A 39 15.72 -18.40 -15.53
CA LEU A 39 14.41 -18.62 -14.92
C LEU A 39 14.50 -19.75 -13.90
N SER A 40 14.01 -19.52 -12.69
CA SER A 40 14.03 -20.50 -11.59
C SER A 40 12.81 -21.42 -11.56
N ALA A 41 11.73 -21.06 -12.26
CA ALA A 41 10.48 -21.82 -12.34
C ALA A 41 9.91 -21.82 -13.77
N ARG A 42 8.97 -22.72 -14.08
CA ARG A 42 8.21 -22.71 -15.35
C ARG A 42 6.85 -22.06 -15.12
N GLY A 43 6.53 -21.03 -15.90
CA GLY A 43 5.25 -20.32 -15.86
C GLY A 43 4.89 -19.67 -17.19
N ALA A 44 3.64 -19.22 -17.32
CA ALA A 44 3.17 -18.46 -18.49
C ALA A 44 3.53 -16.97 -18.40
N LEU A 45 3.77 -16.46 -17.19
CA LEU A 45 4.19 -15.10 -16.89
C LEU A 45 5.41 -15.14 -15.98
N TYR A 46 6.32 -14.20 -16.20
CA TYR A 46 7.53 -14.03 -15.41
C TYR A 46 7.64 -12.57 -15.00
N GLU A 47 8.05 -12.36 -13.75
CA GLU A 47 8.37 -11.05 -13.21
C GLU A 47 9.86 -11.02 -12.85
N LEU A 48 10.51 -9.91 -13.18
CA LEU A 48 11.93 -9.70 -12.94
C LEU A 48 12.13 -8.26 -12.47
N SER A 49 12.83 -8.07 -11.35
CA SER A 49 13.34 -6.75 -10.99
C SER A 49 14.35 -6.30 -12.04
N LEU A 50 14.10 -5.17 -12.68
CA LEU A 50 14.94 -4.67 -13.75
C LEU A 50 16.34 -4.33 -13.21
N PRO A 51 17.41 -5.03 -13.65
CA PRO A 51 18.75 -4.78 -13.14
C PRO A 51 19.25 -3.37 -13.49
N ALA A 52 20.05 -2.76 -12.62
CA ALA A 52 20.55 -1.40 -12.81
C ALA A 52 21.36 -1.25 -14.10
N GLU A 53 22.05 -2.30 -14.54
CA GLU A 53 22.81 -2.34 -15.79
C GLU A 53 21.94 -2.01 -17.00
N VAL A 54 20.66 -2.38 -16.98
CA VAL A 54 19.72 -2.06 -18.06
C VAL A 54 19.58 -0.54 -18.21
N TYR A 55 19.41 0.17 -17.09
CA TYR A 55 19.37 1.64 -17.10
C TYR A 55 20.71 2.25 -17.51
N LEU A 56 21.84 1.62 -17.17
CA LEU A 56 23.18 2.10 -17.57
C LEU A 56 23.47 1.90 -19.07
N TRP A 57 22.78 0.96 -19.74
CA TRP A 57 23.00 0.68 -21.16
C TRP A 57 21.98 1.36 -22.07
N SER A 58 20.76 1.58 -21.59
CA SER A 58 19.70 2.20 -22.38
C SER A 58 20.04 3.64 -22.77
N ARG A 59 19.61 4.01 -23.97
CA ARG A 59 19.70 5.36 -24.52
C ARG A 59 18.39 6.12 -24.45
N ARG A 60 17.30 5.46 -24.05
CA ARG A 60 15.98 6.05 -23.99
C ARG A 60 15.42 6.02 -22.57
N ARG A 61 14.85 7.13 -22.11
CA ARG A 61 14.23 7.23 -20.78
C ARG A 61 13.01 6.33 -20.61
N ASP A 62 12.28 6.10 -21.70
CA ASP A 62 11.12 5.21 -21.72
C ASP A 62 11.50 3.73 -21.86
N LEU A 63 12.81 3.43 -21.91
CA LEU A 63 13.35 2.09 -22.13
C LEU A 63 12.79 1.42 -23.39
N GLY A 64 12.35 2.21 -24.38
CA GLY A 64 11.79 1.71 -25.64
C GLY A 64 12.83 1.11 -26.59
N ASP A 65 14.08 1.00 -26.14
CA ASP A 65 15.18 0.27 -26.79
C ASP A 65 15.41 -1.11 -26.16
N LEU A 66 14.50 -1.57 -25.28
CA LEU A 66 14.48 -2.92 -24.75
C LEU A 66 13.66 -3.87 -25.62
N ALA A 67 14.20 -5.08 -25.78
CA ALA A 67 13.46 -6.23 -26.28
C ALA A 67 13.81 -7.44 -25.42
N VAL A 68 12.82 -8.32 -25.22
CA VAL A 68 13.02 -9.60 -24.52
C VAL A 68 12.92 -10.70 -25.56
N PHE A 69 13.91 -11.58 -25.60
CA PHE A 69 13.96 -12.72 -26.49
C PHE A 69 13.78 -14.01 -25.71
N ASN A 70 13.00 -14.96 -26.24
CA ASN A 70 12.93 -16.31 -25.69
C ASN A 70 14.16 -17.15 -26.10
N GLY A 71 14.25 -18.38 -25.59
CA GLY A 71 15.36 -19.30 -25.92
C GLY A 71 15.44 -19.73 -27.40
N ARG A 72 14.44 -19.40 -28.22
CA ARG A 72 14.42 -19.62 -29.68
C ARG A 72 14.84 -18.36 -30.47
N GLY A 73 15.17 -17.26 -29.78
CA GLY A 73 15.51 -15.99 -30.41
C GLY A 73 14.30 -15.20 -30.92
N GLU A 74 13.09 -15.54 -30.50
CA GLU A 74 11.86 -14.81 -30.85
C GLU A 74 11.59 -13.73 -29.81
N ILE A 75 11.15 -12.54 -30.24
CA ILE A 75 10.73 -11.47 -29.33
C ILE A 75 9.47 -11.91 -28.58
N VAL A 76 9.45 -11.70 -27.28
CA VAL A 76 8.28 -11.92 -26.42
C VAL A 76 7.73 -10.59 -25.89
N PRO A 77 6.40 -10.46 -25.77
CA PRO A 77 5.80 -9.28 -25.19
C PRO A 77 6.18 -9.14 -23.72
N PHE A 78 6.42 -7.91 -23.30
CA PHE A 78 6.68 -7.56 -21.91
C PHE A 78 6.02 -6.22 -21.59
N THR A 79 5.94 -5.92 -20.30
CA THR A 79 5.55 -4.60 -19.81
C THR A 79 6.47 -4.21 -18.66
N LEU A 80 6.64 -2.91 -18.44
CA LEU A 80 7.38 -2.36 -17.31
C LEU A 80 6.37 -1.93 -16.25
N LEU A 81 6.57 -2.39 -15.03
CA LEU A 81 5.75 -2.03 -13.88
C LEU A 81 6.55 -1.10 -12.98
N GLU A 82 5.93 -0.02 -12.52
CA GLU A 82 6.49 0.74 -11.41
C GLU A 82 6.43 -0.12 -10.15
N PRO A 83 7.52 -0.18 -9.35
CA PRO A 83 7.50 -0.97 -8.13
C PRO A 83 6.43 -0.42 -7.20
N GLU A 84 5.49 -1.27 -6.80
CA GLU A 84 4.55 -0.93 -5.74
C GLU A 84 5.33 -0.63 -4.46
N VAL A 85 4.82 0.28 -3.63
CA VAL A 85 5.41 0.54 -2.32
C VAL A 85 5.29 -0.72 -1.48
N ALA A 86 6.35 -1.53 -1.53
CA ALA A 86 6.41 -2.78 -0.81
C ALA A 86 6.22 -2.49 0.68
N ARG A 87 5.45 -3.34 1.37
CA ARG A 87 5.26 -3.28 2.81
C ARG A 87 5.75 -4.59 3.41
N THR A 88 6.42 -4.51 4.56
CA THR A 88 6.87 -5.73 5.24
C THR A 88 5.68 -6.36 5.95
N PRO A 89 5.31 -7.63 5.68
CA PRO A 89 4.20 -8.27 6.38
C PRO A 89 4.45 -8.27 7.89
N VAL A 90 3.45 -7.85 8.66
CA VAL A 90 3.49 -7.90 10.13
C VAL A 90 2.48 -8.97 10.57
N PRO A 91 2.89 -9.95 11.39
CA PRO A 91 1.95 -10.93 11.90
C PRO A 91 0.90 -10.26 12.79
N ALA A 92 -0.34 -10.75 12.73
CA ALA A 92 -1.39 -10.28 13.61
C ALA A 92 -1.03 -10.57 15.08
N ARG A 93 -1.50 -9.72 16.00
CA ARG A 93 -1.20 -9.81 17.43
C ARG A 93 -2.45 -10.12 18.22
N GLN A 94 -2.43 -11.19 19.03
CA GLN A 94 -3.49 -11.44 19.99
C GLN A 94 -3.50 -10.36 21.08
N LEU A 95 -4.67 -9.81 21.37
CA LEU A 95 -4.84 -8.76 22.38
C LEU A 95 -5.69 -9.25 23.56
N PRO A 96 -5.47 -8.71 24.78
CA PRO A 96 -6.39 -8.91 25.90
C PRO A 96 -7.79 -8.40 25.55
N LEU A 97 -8.79 -9.23 25.85
CA LEU A 97 -10.20 -9.02 25.52
C LEU A 97 -11.03 -9.09 26.81
N PHE A 98 -11.85 -8.08 27.06
CA PHE A 98 -12.67 -7.96 28.25
C PHE A 98 -14.15 -7.85 27.85
N PRO A 99 -14.97 -8.88 28.07
CA PRO A 99 -16.40 -8.82 27.76
C PRO A 99 -17.12 -7.85 28.69
N LEU A 100 -18.06 -7.08 28.14
CA LEU A 100 -18.96 -6.20 28.88
C LEU A 100 -20.37 -6.80 28.86
N SER A 101 -20.85 -7.15 30.04
CA SER A 101 -22.25 -7.49 30.27
C SER A 101 -23.03 -6.20 30.53
N ALA A 102 -23.42 -5.48 29.49
CA ALA A 102 -24.37 -4.37 29.57
C ALA A 102 -25.10 -4.21 28.22
N PRO A 103 -26.36 -3.73 28.18
CA PRO A 103 -27.06 -3.47 26.92
C PRO A 103 -26.28 -2.47 26.05
N ALA A 104 -26.21 -2.71 24.75
CA ALA A 104 -25.51 -1.85 23.78
C ALA A 104 -26.14 -0.45 23.64
N HIS A 105 -27.33 -0.23 24.22
CA HIS A 105 -28.11 1.01 24.17
C HIS A 105 -28.17 1.77 25.49
N SER A 106 -27.47 1.32 26.54
CA SER A 106 -27.39 2.11 27.78
C SER A 106 -26.52 3.35 27.53
N GLN A 107 -27.04 4.55 27.82
CA GLN A 107 -26.22 5.75 27.88
C GLN A 107 -25.11 5.51 28.90
N TRP A 108 -23.87 5.33 28.43
CA TRP A 108 -22.75 4.86 29.26
C TRP A 108 -22.34 5.81 30.39
N GLY A 109 -22.89 7.03 30.46
CA GLY A 109 -22.80 7.86 31.66
C GLY A 109 -23.42 7.19 32.92
N ASP A 110 -24.28 6.20 32.73
CA ASP A 110 -24.99 5.46 33.81
C ASP A 110 -24.42 4.05 34.07
N LEU A 111 -23.39 3.63 33.32
CA LEU A 111 -22.64 2.40 33.62
C LEU A 111 -21.36 2.80 34.35
N SER A 112 -21.34 2.63 35.68
CA SER A 112 -20.10 2.74 36.44
C SER A 112 -19.19 1.55 36.10
N LEU A 113 -18.41 1.73 35.03
CA LEU A 113 -17.31 0.86 34.66
C LEU A 113 -16.12 1.25 35.54
N GLN A 114 -15.83 0.46 36.58
CA GLN A 114 -14.62 0.66 37.36
C GLN A 114 -13.49 -0.11 36.68
N VAL A 115 -12.70 0.59 35.87
CA VAL A 115 -11.49 0.03 35.26
C VAL A 115 -10.29 0.40 36.11
N ARG A 116 -9.49 -0.58 36.49
CA ARG A 116 -8.16 -0.35 37.06
C ARG A 116 -7.14 -0.66 35.99
N THR A 117 -6.21 0.26 35.80
CA THR A 117 -5.06 0.10 34.91
C THR A 117 -3.77 0.12 35.72
N ASN A 118 -2.71 -0.48 35.19
CA ASN A 118 -1.37 -0.36 35.76
C ASN A 118 -0.68 0.95 35.32
N GLU A 119 0.57 1.17 35.75
CA GLU A 119 1.37 2.37 35.40
C GLU A 119 1.61 2.53 33.89
N HIS A 120 1.58 1.44 33.14
CA HIS A 120 1.69 1.43 31.67
C HIS A 120 0.33 1.52 30.97
N GLY A 121 -0.75 1.66 31.74
CA GLY A 121 -2.16 1.70 31.31
C GLY A 121 -2.69 0.42 30.68
N ALA A 122 -2.11 -0.73 30.98
CA ALA A 122 -2.77 -2.00 30.68
C ALA A 122 -3.93 -2.21 31.67
N ILE A 123 -5.05 -2.76 31.20
CA ILE A 123 -6.22 -3.08 32.03
C ILE A 123 -5.88 -4.28 32.92
N VAL A 124 -5.97 -4.08 34.24
CA VAL A 124 -5.74 -5.15 35.24
C VAL A 124 -7.02 -5.63 35.91
N ASN A 125 -8.07 -4.81 35.90
CA ASN A 125 -9.38 -5.19 36.43
C ASN A 125 -10.47 -4.37 35.75
N LEU A 126 -11.59 -5.01 35.44
CA LEU A 126 -12.79 -4.37 34.89
C LEU A 126 -14.00 -4.88 35.68
N ASN A 127 -14.63 -3.99 36.44
CA ASN A 127 -15.88 -4.27 37.15
C ASN A 127 -17.04 -3.50 36.52
N THR A 128 -18.11 -4.20 36.17
CA THR A 128 -19.39 -3.60 35.72
C THR A 128 -20.37 -3.59 36.89
N THR A 129 -20.69 -2.42 37.45
CA THR A 129 -21.42 -2.32 38.74
C THR A 129 -22.94 -2.50 38.65
N ARG A 130 -23.49 -3.17 37.62
CA ARG A 130 -24.93 -3.41 37.53
C ARG A 130 -25.23 -4.89 37.29
N GLY A 131 -26.11 -5.45 38.13
CA GLY A 131 -26.51 -6.85 38.16
C GLY A 131 -27.11 -7.31 36.84
N VAL A 132 -26.26 -7.76 35.92
CA VAL A 132 -26.70 -8.57 34.79
C VAL A 132 -26.97 -9.97 35.30
N PRO A 133 -28.17 -10.53 35.06
CA PRO A 133 -28.45 -11.92 35.39
C PRO A 133 -27.41 -12.83 34.72
N PRO A 134 -26.86 -13.84 35.42
CA PRO A 134 -25.98 -14.81 34.81
C PRO A 134 -26.67 -15.46 33.60
N GLY A 135 -25.96 -15.57 32.47
CA GLY A 135 -26.44 -16.29 31.27
C GLY A 135 -26.82 -15.45 30.04
N ARG A 136 -26.61 -14.12 30.05
CA ARG A 136 -26.69 -13.33 28.80
C ARG A 136 -25.32 -13.27 28.09
N PRO A 137 -25.25 -13.48 26.76
CA PRO A 137 -24.00 -13.32 26.01
C PRO A 137 -23.54 -11.86 26.04
N ALA A 138 -22.23 -11.65 26.16
CA ALA A 138 -21.65 -10.31 26.05
C ALA A 138 -21.78 -9.81 24.61
N THR A 139 -22.29 -8.59 24.46
CA THR A 139 -22.53 -7.95 23.15
C THR A 139 -21.59 -6.77 22.91
N SER A 140 -20.85 -6.39 23.95
CA SER A 140 -19.84 -5.34 23.92
C SER A 140 -18.54 -5.86 24.53
N TYR A 141 -17.40 -5.43 23.99
CA TYR A 141 -16.07 -5.89 24.41
C TYR A 141 -15.09 -4.73 24.43
N ILE A 142 -14.22 -4.68 25.44
CA ILE A 142 -13.03 -3.82 25.46
C ILE A 142 -11.81 -4.63 25.05
N VAL A 143 -11.03 -4.09 24.14
CA VAL A 143 -9.78 -4.66 23.65
C VAL A 143 -8.65 -3.75 24.11
N ASP A 144 -7.69 -4.33 24.84
CA ASP A 144 -6.51 -3.59 25.30
C ASP A 144 -5.41 -3.63 24.24
N ALA A 145 -5.18 -2.48 23.62
CA ALA A 145 -4.13 -2.26 22.63
C ALA A 145 -2.97 -1.42 23.19
N SER A 146 -2.93 -1.17 24.51
CA SER A 146 -1.96 -0.25 25.15
C SER A 146 -0.50 -0.67 24.94
N ALA A 147 -0.25 -1.97 24.77
CA ALA A 147 1.08 -2.54 24.53
C ALA A 147 1.52 -2.47 23.06
N LEU A 148 0.63 -2.10 22.14
CA LEU A 148 0.98 -1.98 20.72
C LEU A 148 1.76 -0.68 20.47
N ASP A 149 2.79 -0.77 19.65
CA ASP A 149 3.59 0.37 19.15
C ASP A 149 3.11 0.84 17.76
N ARG A 150 2.34 0.00 17.04
CA ARG A 150 1.78 0.29 15.71
C ARG A 150 0.29 0.64 15.72
N PRO A 151 -0.21 1.33 14.68
CA PRO A 151 -1.64 1.43 14.40
C PRO A 151 -2.27 0.07 14.08
N VAL A 152 -3.54 -0.10 14.44
CA VAL A 152 -4.37 -1.25 14.08
C VAL A 152 -5.18 -0.92 12.83
N THR A 153 -5.23 -1.85 11.89
CA THR A 153 -5.97 -1.71 10.61
C THR A 153 -7.16 -2.68 10.50
N GLY A 154 -7.35 -3.53 11.51
CA GLY A 154 -8.43 -4.50 11.50
C GLY A 154 -8.35 -5.47 12.67
N PHE A 155 -9.41 -6.25 12.82
CA PHE A 155 -9.49 -7.34 13.78
C PHE A 155 -9.97 -8.62 13.10
N ASP A 156 -9.28 -9.72 13.40
CA ASP A 156 -9.79 -11.07 13.21
C ASP A 156 -10.45 -11.52 14.52
N LEU A 157 -11.69 -11.97 14.45
CA LEU A 157 -12.60 -12.21 15.55
C LEU A 157 -12.82 -13.71 15.70
N ALA A 158 -12.37 -14.33 16.80
CA ALA A 158 -12.73 -15.72 17.08
C ALA A 158 -14.13 -15.78 17.69
N LEU A 159 -15.15 -15.94 16.85
CA LEU A 159 -16.54 -16.02 17.28
C LEU A 159 -16.89 -17.43 17.74
N SER A 160 -17.59 -17.54 18.86
CA SER A 160 -18.11 -18.82 19.33
C SER A 160 -19.07 -19.42 18.29
N PRO A 161 -19.00 -20.75 18.05
CA PRO A 161 -19.88 -21.43 17.12
C PRO A 161 -21.36 -21.20 17.45
N SER A 162 -22.18 -20.95 16.44
CA SER A 162 -23.64 -20.84 16.61
C SER A 162 -24.38 -21.89 15.79
N THR A 163 -25.17 -22.73 16.46
CA THR A 163 -25.93 -23.82 15.80
C THR A 163 -27.04 -23.31 14.90
N ARG A 164 -27.54 -22.08 15.13
CA ARG A 164 -28.60 -21.43 14.33
C ARG A 164 -28.06 -20.47 13.26
N GLY A 165 -26.74 -20.30 13.21
CA GLY A 165 -26.13 -19.21 12.49
C GLY A 165 -26.43 -17.84 13.13
N TYR A 166 -25.69 -16.83 12.70
CA TYR A 166 -25.85 -15.43 13.10
C TYR A 166 -25.40 -14.52 11.96
N VAL A 167 -26.12 -13.43 11.76
CA VAL A 167 -25.73 -12.33 10.88
C VAL A 167 -25.98 -11.03 11.63
N GLY A 168 -24.94 -10.21 11.73
CA GLY A 168 -25.01 -8.95 12.44
C GLY A 168 -23.97 -7.97 11.94
N THR A 169 -23.76 -6.92 12.74
CA THR A 169 -22.79 -5.87 12.50
C THR A 169 -21.91 -5.72 13.73
N VAL A 170 -20.61 -5.57 13.53
CA VAL A 170 -19.66 -5.15 14.55
C VAL A 170 -19.30 -3.69 14.31
N ARG A 171 -19.47 -2.85 15.34
CA ARG A 171 -19.00 -1.46 15.38
C ARG A 171 -17.68 -1.40 16.15
N VAL A 172 -16.69 -0.73 15.59
CA VAL A 172 -15.36 -0.50 16.17
C VAL A 172 -15.25 0.95 16.58
N GLU A 173 -14.90 1.16 17.84
CA GLU A 173 -14.61 2.47 18.43
C GLU A 173 -13.25 2.43 19.12
N SER A 174 -12.60 3.59 19.30
CA SER A 174 -11.36 3.68 20.06
C SER A 174 -11.38 4.78 21.11
N SER A 175 -10.52 4.64 22.10
CA SER A 175 -10.28 5.62 23.16
C SER A 175 -8.87 5.46 23.72
N ASP A 176 -8.25 6.55 24.18
CA ASP A 176 -7.01 6.51 24.96
C ASP A 176 -7.24 6.55 26.47
N GLY A 177 -8.47 6.86 26.90
CA GLY A 177 -8.83 7.06 28.31
C GLY A 177 -10.07 6.30 28.79
N LEU A 178 -10.65 5.44 27.95
CA LEU A 178 -11.86 4.63 28.20
C LEU A 178 -13.16 5.45 28.41
N GLN A 179 -13.12 6.76 28.21
CA GLN A 179 -14.23 7.68 28.51
C GLN A 179 -14.82 8.28 27.22
N GLN A 180 -13.96 8.88 26.40
CA GLN A 180 -14.35 9.45 25.11
C GLN A 180 -14.05 8.45 24.01
N TRP A 181 -15.10 8.05 23.28
CA TRP A 181 -15.02 7.02 22.26
C TRP A 181 -15.28 7.61 20.88
N GLN A 182 -14.43 7.28 19.92
CA GLN A 182 -14.56 7.68 18.53
C GLN A 182 -14.87 6.46 17.67
N THR A 183 -15.92 6.53 16.85
CA THR A 183 -16.28 5.44 15.93
C THR A 183 -15.40 5.49 14.69
N HIS A 184 -14.83 4.34 14.30
CA HIS A 184 -13.96 4.21 13.12
C HIS A 184 -14.57 3.37 12.01
N ALA A 185 -15.29 2.32 12.38
CA ALA A 185 -15.85 1.40 11.40
C ALA A 185 -17.09 0.67 11.92
N SER A 186 -17.87 0.19 10.96
CA SER A 186 -19.01 -0.69 11.17
C SER A 186 -19.05 -1.67 10.01
N GLY A 187 -19.07 -2.98 10.29
CA GLY A 187 -18.97 -4.01 9.26
C GLY A 187 -19.76 -5.26 9.61
N ALA A 188 -20.16 -6.00 8.59
CA ALA A 188 -20.92 -7.24 8.78
C ALA A 188 -20.06 -8.32 9.45
N VAL A 189 -20.68 -9.09 10.34
CA VAL A 189 -20.12 -10.27 10.98
C VAL A 189 -21.13 -11.41 10.84
N ALA A 190 -20.68 -12.61 10.52
CA ALA A 190 -21.57 -13.73 10.28
C ALA A 190 -20.93 -15.07 10.63
N THR A 191 -21.75 -16.00 11.09
CA THR A 191 -21.45 -17.44 11.18
C THR A 191 -22.68 -18.14 10.64
N LEU A 192 -22.57 -18.82 9.50
CA LEU A 192 -23.68 -19.49 8.85
C LEU A 192 -23.33 -20.96 8.66
N VAL A 193 -24.30 -21.83 8.92
CA VAL A 193 -24.17 -23.28 8.76
C VAL A 193 -25.32 -23.77 7.89
N ALA A 194 -25.01 -24.53 6.84
CA ALA A 194 -25.98 -25.16 5.96
C ALA A 194 -25.52 -26.59 5.63
N GLY A 195 -26.08 -27.58 6.32
CA GLY A 195 -25.57 -28.96 6.27
C GLY A 195 -24.14 -29.01 6.81
N GLU A 196 -23.21 -29.57 6.02
CA GLU A 196 -21.78 -29.63 6.33
C GLU A 196 -21.01 -28.36 5.94
N CYS A 197 -21.67 -27.40 5.26
CA CYS A 197 -21.02 -26.16 4.81
C CYS A 197 -21.06 -25.10 5.91
N GLN A 198 -19.92 -24.46 6.18
CA GLN A 198 -19.80 -23.32 7.08
C GLN A 198 -19.31 -22.09 6.30
N LEU A 199 -19.97 -20.95 6.51
CA LEU A 199 -19.56 -19.66 5.98
C LEU A 199 -19.44 -18.67 7.12
N GLY A 200 -18.22 -18.18 7.36
CA GLY A 200 -17.93 -17.18 8.37
C GLY A 200 -17.50 -15.86 7.75
N ARG A 201 -17.96 -14.74 8.31
CA ARG A 201 -17.29 -13.45 8.20
C ARG A 201 -16.91 -13.02 9.61
N ASP A 202 -15.64 -13.19 9.91
CA ASP A 202 -15.03 -13.03 11.22
C ASP A 202 -13.97 -11.91 11.23
N ARG A 203 -13.99 -11.06 10.22
CA ARG A 203 -13.04 -9.96 10.06
C ARG A 203 -13.72 -8.62 9.86
N ILE A 204 -13.18 -7.61 10.52
CA ILE A 204 -13.43 -6.20 10.23
C ILE A 204 -12.12 -5.47 9.94
N GLU A 205 -12.12 -4.68 8.86
CA GLU A 205 -10.98 -3.88 8.40
C GLU A 205 -11.36 -2.40 8.43
N PHE A 206 -10.39 -1.54 8.72
CA PHE A 206 -10.58 -0.11 8.85
C PHE A 206 -9.25 0.64 8.60
N SER A 207 -9.33 1.95 8.36
CA SER A 207 -8.15 2.81 8.24
C SER A 207 -7.27 2.69 9.49
N ALA A 208 -5.96 2.85 9.35
CA ALA A 208 -5.02 2.72 10.46
C ALA A 208 -5.39 3.62 11.66
N VAL A 209 -5.64 3.02 12.83
CA VAL A 209 -5.97 3.74 14.08
C VAL A 209 -4.93 3.41 15.14
N LYS A 210 -4.32 4.47 15.71
CA LYS A 210 -3.48 4.36 16.90
C LYS A 210 -4.30 4.78 18.12
N ALA A 211 -4.57 3.83 19.02
CA ALA A 211 -5.25 4.08 20.28
C ALA A 211 -4.86 3.01 21.31
N ARG A 212 -5.01 3.33 22.60
CA ARG A 212 -4.73 2.39 23.69
C ARG A 212 -5.84 1.36 23.89
N TYR A 213 -7.08 1.72 23.60
CA TYR A 213 -8.22 0.83 23.79
C TYR A 213 -9.15 0.88 22.60
N PHE A 214 -9.70 -0.28 22.25
CA PHE A 214 -10.79 -0.40 21.30
C PHE A 214 -12.02 -0.95 21.99
N ARG A 215 -13.19 -0.57 21.50
CA ARG A 215 -14.47 -1.15 21.89
C ARG A 215 -15.15 -1.73 20.68
N LEU A 216 -15.62 -2.97 20.83
CA LEU A 216 -16.41 -3.67 19.83
C LEU A 216 -17.83 -3.82 20.34
N ASN A 217 -18.81 -3.42 19.53
CA ASN A 217 -20.24 -3.64 19.81
C ASN A 217 -20.82 -4.49 18.69
N ILE A 218 -21.38 -5.66 19.04
CA ILE A 218 -22.00 -6.59 18.11
C ILE A 218 -23.53 -6.44 18.21
N SER A 219 -24.19 -6.21 17.08
CA SER A 219 -25.64 -6.07 16.98
C SER A 219 -26.23 -6.91 15.84
N PRO A 220 -27.46 -7.44 15.94
CA PRO A 220 -28.34 -7.38 17.12
C PRO A 220 -27.85 -8.24 18.30
N GLU A 221 -28.17 -7.83 19.53
CA GLU A 221 -27.76 -8.54 20.75
C GLU A 221 -28.34 -9.95 20.84
N MET A 222 -29.54 -10.16 20.29
CA MET A 222 -30.23 -11.44 20.36
C MET A 222 -29.53 -12.46 19.46
N GLY A 223 -28.99 -13.52 20.07
CA GLY A 223 -28.31 -14.59 19.36
C GLY A 223 -26.90 -14.24 18.89
N SER A 224 -26.33 -13.11 19.34
CA SER A 224 -24.94 -12.75 19.02
C SER A 224 -23.97 -13.82 19.54
N PRO A 225 -23.01 -14.30 18.72
CA PRO A 225 -21.98 -15.19 19.18
C PRO A 225 -21.10 -14.50 20.23
N GLY A 226 -20.56 -15.28 21.17
CA GLY A 226 -19.48 -14.81 22.03
C GLY A 226 -18.23 -14.50 21.21
N LEU A 227 -17.39 -13.56 21.66
CA LEU A 227 -16.06 -13.32 21.11
C LEU A 227 -15.03 -13.94 22.08
N GLU A 228 -14.38 -15.01 21.65
CA GLU A 228 -13.46 -15.82 22.47
C GLU A 228 -12.06 -15.23 22.50
N SER A 229 -11.61 -14.71 21.35
CA SER A 229 -10.32 -14.05 21.23
C SER A 229 -10.34 -13.07 20.05
N ILE A 230 -9.31 -12.23 20.01
CA ILE A 230 -9.16 -11.23 18.96
C ILE A 230 -7.69 -11.12 18.55
N LEU A 231 -7.45 -11.06 17.25
CA LEU A 231 -6.14 -10.73 16.68
C LEU A 231 -6.22 -9.35 16.02
N ALA A 232 -5.35 -8.44 16.44
CA ALA A 232 -5.17 -7.15 15.80
C ALA A 232 -4.29 -7.28 14.57
N ARG A 233 -4.78 -6.80 13.43
CA ARG A 233 -3.99 -6.56 12.23
C ARG A 233 -3.27 -5.23 12.39
N LEU A 234 -1.95 -5.25 12.26
CA LEU A 234 -1.12 -4.07 12.46
C LEU A 234 -0.75 -3.47 11.12
N GLU A 235 -0.65 -2.15 11.07
CA GLU A 235 -0.18 -1.47 9.86
C GLU A 235 1.23 -1.96 9.49
N PRO A 236 1.40 -2.57 8.30
CA PRO A 236 2.70 -3.04 7.88
C PRO A 236 3.56 -1.83 7.51
N PRO A 237 4.82 -1.77 8.00
CA PRO A 237 5.71 -0.67 7.68
C PRO A 237 6.06 -0.75 6.20
N LEU A 238 6.42 0.40 5.63
CA LEU A 238 7.06 0.44 4.33
C LEU A 238 8.30 -0.45 4.37
N ALA A 239 8.40 -1.37 3.42
CA ALA A 239 9.58 -2.18 3.24
C ALA A 239 10.75 -1.27 2.90
N MET A 240 11.92 -1.58 3.46
CA MET A 240 13.14 -0.93 3.05
C MET A 240 13.43 -1.32 1.61
N ILE A 241 13.22 -0.38 0.68
CA ILE A 241 13.67 -0.54 -0.69
C ILE A 241 15.19 -0.58 -0.67
N GLN A 242 15.77 -1.66 -1.19
CA GLN A 242 17.20 -1.74 -1.42
C GLN A 242 17.57 -0.75 -2.52
N ARG A 243 18.18 0.37 -2.11
CA ARG A 243 18.67 1.38 -3.04
C ARG A 243 20.05 1.02 -3.51
N GLU A 244 20.25 1.06 -4.82
CA GLU A 244 21.58 1.11 -5.37
C GLU A 244 22.19 2.49 -5.20
N LYS A 245 23.48 2.54 -4.89
CA LYS A 245 24.21 3.78 -4.69
C LYS A 245 25.23 3.94 -5.81
N GLN A 246 25.13 5.05 -6.52
CA GLN A 246 26.16 5.45 -7.48
C GLN A 246 26.84 6.73 -6.99
N ASN A 247 28.15 6.68 -6.86
CA ASN A 247 28.96 7.87 -6.59
C ASN A 247 29.28 8.55 -7.92
N LEU A 248 28.92 9.83 -8.04
CA LEU A 248 29.23 10.64 -9.22
C LEU A 248 30.25 11.70 -8.85
N THR A 249 31.22 11.90 -9.74
CA THR A 249 32.12 13.05 -9.64
C THR A 249 31.43 14.26 -10.24
N ILE A 250 31.27 15.31 -9.43
CA ILE A 250 30.76 16.60 -9.89
C ILE A 250 31.92 17.45 -10.41
N THR A 251 31.74 18.09 -11.56
CA THR A 251 32.74 18.93 -12.21
C THR A 251 32.24 20.37 -12.23
N PRO A 252 33.05 21.37 -11.81
CA PRO A 252 32.64 22.77 -11.90
C PRO A 252 32.41 23.17 -13.35
N VAL A 253 31.37 23.97 -13.57
CA VAL A 253 31.07 24.51 -14.90
C VAL A 253 32.02 25.66 -15.17
N ARG A 254 32.69 25.62 -16.33
CA ARG A 254 33.59 26.69 -16.74
C ARG A 254 32.82 28.02 -16.85
N ASP A 255 33.42 29.08 -16.33
CA ASP A 255 32.91 30.45 -16.39
C ASP A 255 31.55 30.64 -15.69
N ARG A 256 31.14 29.71 -14.81
CA ARG A 256 29.92 29.79 -13.99
C ARG A 256 30.16 29.33 -12.56
N ASP A 257 30.47 30.28 -11.69
CA ASP A 257 30.75 30.03 -10.27
C ASP A 257 29.53 29.44 -9.56
N GLY A 258 29.77 28.43 -8.72
CA GLY A 258 28.72 27.76 -7.95
C GLY A 258 27.91 26.72 -8.74
N GLU A 259 28.13 26.60 -10.04
CA GLU A 259 27.50 25.56 -10.86
C GLU A 259 28.41 24.33 -10.99
N TYR A 260 27.81 23.16 -10.78
CA TYR A 260 28.49 21.88 -10.91
C TYR A 260 27.64 20.93 -11.75
N LEU A 261 28.29 20.12 -12.58
CA LEU A 261 27.65 19.12 -13.42
C LEU A 261 28.15 17.72 -13.09
N ALA A 262 27.23 16.78 -13.03
CA ALA A 262 27.49 15.35 -13.07
C ALA A 262 26.68 14.72 -14.20
N ARG A 263 27.27 13.73 -14.87
CA ARG A 263 26.60 12.96 -15.92
C ARG A 263 26.39 11.54 -15.43
N THR A 264 25.14 11.09 -15.44
CA THR A 264 24.81 9.68 -15.22
C THR A 264 25.16 8.87 -16.47
N SER A 265 25.43 7.57 -16.31
CA SER A 265 25.73 6.69 -17.45
C SER A 265 24.49 6.21 -18.21
N GLY A 266 23.31 6.75 -17.92
CA GLY A 266 22.05 6.41 -18.55
C GLY A 266 20.85 7.06 -17.84
N PRO A 267 19.62 6.78 -18.29
CA PRO A 267 18.38 7.31 -17.72
C PRO A 267 17.98 6.61 -16.41
N ILE A 268 18.81 6.73 -15.38
CA ILE A 268 18.57 6.10 -14.08
C ILE A 268 17.51 6.89 -13.30
N PRO A 269 16.46 6.27 -12.75
CA PRO A 269 15.55 6.92 -11.83
C PRO A 269 16.28 7.24 -10.51
N VAL A 270 16.29 8.52 -10.11
CA VAL A 270 16.96 8.99 -8.89
C VAL A 270 15.91 9.44 -7.88
N ASP A 271 15.88 8.80 -6.71
CA ASP A 271 14.98 9.16 -5.60
C ASP A 271 15.69 9.94 -4.48
N ARG A 272 17.03 9.94 -4.45
CA ARG A 272 17.83 10.63 -3.43
C ARG A 272 19.19 11.06 -3.97
N VAL A 273 19.57 12.30 -3.67
CA VAL A 273 20.93 12.82 -3.87
C VAL A 273 21.56 13.06 -2.50
N ARG A 274 22.81 12.60 -2.34
CA ARG A 274 23.62 12.89 -1.15
C ARG A 274 24.85 13.69 -1.58
N LEU A 275 24.93 14.94 -1.14
CA LEU A 275 26.13 15.76 -1.32
C LEU A 275 27.17 15.40 -0.25
N ILE A 276 28.40 15.20 -0.68
CA ILE A 276 29.54 14.87 0.18
C ILE A 276 30.49 16.07 0.15
N PHE A 277 30.60 16.77 1.27
CA PHE A 277 31.50 17.91 1.43
C PHE A 277 32.85 17.45 2.00
N ARG A 278 33.93 18.16 1.65
CA ARG A 278 35.28 17.84 2.14
C ARG A 278 35.49 18.21 3.61
N ALA A 279 34.79 19.23 4.10
CA ALA A 279 34.87 19.69 5.48
C ALA A 279 33.61 19.25 6.25
N ASP A 280 33.81 18.80 7.49
CA ASP A 280 32.71 18.54 8.42
C ASP A 280 31.95 19.84 8.73
N ASN A 281 30.67 19.71 9.07
CA ASN A 281 29.77 20.84 9.39
C ASN A 281 29.65 21.90 8.28
N SER A 282 29.79 21.50 7.01
CA SER A 282 29.52 22.38 5.88
C SER A 282 28.02 22.66 5.71
N LEU A 283 27.65 23.91 5.49
CA LEU A 283 26.30 24.33 5.10
C LEU A 283 26.34 24.92 3.70
N ALA A 284 25.43 24.48 2.83
CA ALA A 284 25.27 25.01 1.48
C ALA A 284 23.78 25.11 1.13
N SER A 285 23.40 26.21 0.48
CA SER A 285 22.12 26.30 -0.22
C SER A 285 22.32 25.72 -1.62
N VAL A 286 21.52 24.72 -1.98
CA VAL A 286 21.68 23.99 -3.23
C VAL A 286 20.33 23.84 -3.93
N ALA A 287 20.31 24.09 -5.24
CA ALA A 287 19.24 23.68 -6.13
C ALA A 287 19.77 22.51 -6.98
N ILE A 288 18.98 21.44 -7.08
CA ILE A 288 19.32 20.29 -7.91
C ILE A 288 18.48 20.38 -9.17
N LEU A 289 19.13 20.37 -10.33
CA LEU A 289 18.45 20.38 -11.61
C LEU A 289 18.84 19.13 -12.40
N SER A 290 17.92 18.62 -13.21
CA SER A 290 18.17 17.50 -14.11
C SER A 290 17.65 17.78 -15.52
N ARG A 291 18.24 17.12 -16.52
CA ARG A 291 17.78 17.12 -17.91
C ARG A 291 18.11 15.79 -18.61
N PRO A 292 17.32 15.37 -19.62
CA PRO A 292 17.58 14.13 -20.38
C PRO A 292 18.89 14.11 -21.15
N ASP A 293 19.20 15.24 -21.76
CA ASP A 293 20.29 15.39 -22.71
C ASP A 293 20.74 16.84 -22.74
N ASP A 294 21.78 17.10 -23.54
CA ASP A 294 22.38 18.43 -23.61
C ASP A 294 21.53 19.48 -24.34
N LYS A 295 20.45 19.06 -25.01
CA LYS A 295 19.56 19.91 -25.79
C LYS A 295 18.29 20.29 -25.02
N SER A 296 17.93 19.49 -24.03
CA SER A 296 16.73 19.68 -23.21
C SER A 296 16.94 20.79 -22.16
N PRO A 297 15.87 21.52 -21.80
CA PRO A 297 15.94 22.50 -20.72
C PRO A 297 16.20 21.78 -19.38
N TRP A 298 16.82 22.51 -18.45
CA TRP A 298 16.95 22.06 -17.07
C TRP A 298 15.61 22.12 -16.34
N THR A 299 15.36 21.13 -15.50
CA THR A 299 14.18 21.08 -14.61
C THR A 299 14.66 20.92 -13.17
N GLU A 300 14.16 21.76 -12.28
CA GLU A 300 14.45 21.66 -10.85
C GLU A 300 13.82 20.39 -10.25
N CYS A 301 14.59 19.69 -9.43
CA CYS A 301 14.20 18.48 -8.72
C CYS A 301 13.78 18.88 -7.30
N GLY A 302 12.49 18.73 -6.99
CA GLY A 302 11.91 19.06 -5.68
C GLY A 302 12.06 17.97 -4.63
#